data_AF-A0A1W9RFZ4-F1
#
_entry.id   AF-A0A1W9RFZ4-F1
#
_cell.length_a   1.000
_cell.length_b   1.000
_cell.length_c   1.000
_cell.angle_alpha   90.00
_cell.angle_beta   90.00
_cell.angle_gamma   90.00
#
_symmetry.space_group_name_H-M   'P 1'
#
loop_
_entity.id
_entity.type
_entity.pdbx_description
1 polymer ?
#
loop_
_entity_poly.entity_id
_entity_poly.type
_entity_poly.pdbx_seq_one_letter_code
_entity_poly.pdbx_strand_id
1 'polypeptide(L)'
;MRNLILIGFIASLLAGLATGLGAVLVLFFKKVTAKFLDSALGFAAGVMLSATFFSLLLPAIEKGGILKTVTGFILGVLFVNYADKFIPHKHFVRGEKGPVSSLRKLWLFIFAITIHNFPEGLAVGVGFGGGHIKAGTALAIGIGLQNIPEGLAVSFPLLREGYKRFPAFLIG
;
A
#
# COMPACT_ATOMS: atom_id res chain seq x y z
N MET A 1 -5.36 -24.93 -8.28
CA MET A 1 -4.37 -23.83 -8.42
C MET A 1 -4.86 -22.69 -9.31
N ARG A 2 -5.34 -22.91 -10.54
CA ARG A 2 -5.82 -21.84 -11.44
C ARG A 2 -6.86 -20.89 -10.81
N ASN A 3 -7.82 -21.43 -10.05
CA ASN A 3 -8.84 -20.63 -9.36
C ASN A 3 -8.26 -19.77 -8.22
N LEU A 4 -7.20 -20.22 -7.53
CA LEU A 4 -6.58 -19.46 -6.44
C LEU A 4 -5.79 -18.25 -6.97
N ILE A 5 -5.12 -18.40 -8.11
CA ILE A 5 -4.42 -17.29 -8.77
C ILE A 5 -5.42 -16.22 -9.20
N LEU A 6 -6.54 -16.62 -9.79
CA LEU A 6 -7.59 -15.68 -10.20
C LEU A 6 -8.22 -14.96 -9.00
N ILE A 7 -8.55 -15.70 -7.93
CA ILE A 7 -9.09 -15.09 -6.71
C ILE A 7 -8.09 -14.13 -6.09
N GLY A 8 -6.82 -14.53 -5.97
CA GLY A 8 -5.76 -13.68 -5.44
C GLY A 8 -5.58 -12.41 -6.28
N PHE A 9 -5.56 -12.53 -7.60
CA PHE A 9 -5.48 -11.39 -8.51
C PHE A 9 -6.66 -10.43 -8.34
N ILE A 10 -7.90 -10.94 -8.33
CA ILE A 10 -9.10 -10.12 -8.13
C ILE A 10 -9.06 -9.46 -6.75
N ALA A 11 -8.68 -10.19 -5.70
CA ALA A 11 -8.58 -9.65 -4.36
C ALA A 11 -7.52 -8.55 -4.25
N SER A 12 -6.33 -8.74 -4.83
CA SER A 12 -5.28 -7.71 -4.89
C SER A 12 -5.75 -6.48 -5.67
N LEU A 13 -6.45 -6.68 -6.78
CA LEU A 13 -7.02 -5.59 -7.57
C LEU A 13 -8.06 -4.80 -6.77
N LEU A 14 -9.00 -5.49 -6.12
CA LEU A 14 -10.03 -4.84 -5.30
C LEU A 14 -9.41 -4.11 -4.09
N ALA A 15 -8.41 -4.71 -3.46
CA ALA A 15 -7.68 -4.07 -2.36
C ALA A 15 -6.96 -2.80 -2.84
N GLY A 16 -6.32 -2.82 -4.01
CA GLY A 16 -5.68 -1.64 -4.60
C GLY A 16 -6.68 -0.57 -5.06
N LEU A 17 -7.83 -0.96 -5.61
CA LEU A 17 -8.90 -0.03 -5.99
C LEU A 17 -9.51 0.71 -4.78
N ALA A 18 -9.40 0.14 -3.58
CA ALA A 18 -9.82 0.80 -2.35
C ALA A 18 -9.00 2.08 -2.07
N THR A 19 -7.75 2.17 -2.53
CA THR A 19 -6.96 3.41 -2.48
C THR A 19 -7.61 4.51 -3.31
N GLY A 20 -7.97 4.19 -4.56
CA GLY A 20 -8.72 5.10 -5.43
C GLY A 20 -10.07 5.50 -4.85
N LEU A 21 -10.77 4.58 -4.14
CA LEU A 21 -12.01 4.90 -3.44
C LEU A 21 -11.80 5.94 -2.33
N GLY A 22 -10.69 5.85 -1.59
CA GLY A 22 -10.26 6.88 -0.65
C GLY A 22 -9.99 8.23 -1.31
N ALA A 23 -9.32 8.21 -2.47
CA ALA A 23 -9.00 9.39 -3.27
C ALA A 23 -10.25 10.13 -3.79
N VAL A 24 -11.37 9.44 -4.04
CA VAL A 24 -12.63 10.05 -4.48
C VAL A 24 -13.09 11.17 -3.55
N LEU A 25 -12.84 11.07 -2.25
CA LEU A 25 -13.26 12.08 -1.27
C LEU A 25 -12.63 13.46 -1.53
N VAL A 26 -11.48 13.53 -2.21
CA VAL A 26 -10.83 14.78 -2.62
C VAL A 26 -11.66 15.56 -3.67
N LEU A 27 -12.53 14.88 -4.41
CA LEU A 27 -13.43 15.53 -5.38
C LEU A 27 -14.52 16.35 -4.67
N PHE A 28 -14.95 15.92 -3.48
CA PHE A 28 -16.05 16.51 -2.72
C PHE A 28 -15.57 17.47 -1.62
N PHE A 29 -14.50 17.12 -0.90
CA PHE A 29 -14.02 17.86 0.26
C PHE A 29 -12.79 18.72 -0.07
N LYS A 30 -12.84 20.02 0.26
CA LYS A 30 -11.71 20.96 0.05
C LYS A 30 -10.63 20.86 1.13
N LYS A 31 -11.01 20.45 2.33
CA LYS A 31 -10.14 20.41 3.50
C LYS A 31 -10.52 19.20 4.35
N VAL A 32 -9.51 18.48 4.82
CA VAL A 32 -9.63 17.49 5.88
C VAL A 32 -8.69 17.94 6.99
N THR A 33 -9.13 17.78 8.23
CA THR A 33 -8.35 18.18 9.41
C THR A 33 -7.14 17.27 9.57
N ALA A 34 -6.01 17.82 10.02
CA ALA A 34 -4.80 17.02 10.30
C ALA A 34 -5.11 15.89 11.27
N LYS A 35 -5.86 16.17 12.35
CA LYS A 35 -6.31 15.16 13.32
C LYS A 35 -7.04 13.98 12.68
N PHE A 36 -7.91 14.22 11.69
CA PHE A 36 -8.59 13.12 11.00
C PHE A 36 -7.62 12.30 10.16
N LEU A 37 -6.75 12.95 9.38
CA LEU A 37 -5.73 12.28 8.57
C LEU A 37 -4.77 11.45 9.44
N ASP A 38 -4.29 12.00 10.54
CA ASP A 38 -3.40 11.30 11.47
C ASP A 38 -4.11 10.10 12.12
N SER A 39 -5.39 10.24 12.46
CA SER A 39 -6.19 9.13 13.01
C SER A 39 -6.43 8.04 11.97
N ALA A 40 -6.70 8.43 10.72
CA ALA A 40 -6.90 7.54 9.59
C ALA A 40 -5.61 6.76 9.25
N LEU A 41 -4.47 7.44 9.23
CA LEU A 41 -3.14 6.82 9.04
C LEU A 41 -2.75 5.94 10.24
N GLY A 42 -3.10 6.33 11.47
CA GLY A 42 -2.91 5.51 12.67
C GLY A 42 -3.73 4.22 12.62
N PHE A 43 -4.98 4.30 12.17
CA PHE A 43 -5.81 3.12 11.89
C PHE A 43 -5.16 2.22 10.82
N ALA A 44 -4.71 2.81 9.71
CA ALA A 44 -4.07 2.06 8.63
C ALA A 44 -2.81 1.32 9.11
N ALA A 45 -1.94 2.01 9.85
CA ALA A 45 -0.76 1.42 10.47
C ALA A 45 -1.12 0.26 11.43
N GLY A 46 -2.16 0.41 12.24
CA GLY A 46 -2.65 -0.65 13.13
C GLY A 46 -3.13 -1.89 12.38
N VAL A 47 -3.91 -1.69 11.30
CA VAL A 47 -4.37 -2.78 10.43
C VAL A 47 -3.19 -3.49 9.78
N MET A 48 -2.20 -2.75 9.27
CA MET A 48 -1.02 -3.32 8.62
C MET A 48 -0.11 -4.08 9.58
N LEU A 49 0.09 -3.59 10.81
CA LEU A 49 0.82 -4.34 11.84
C LEU A 49 0.12 -5.66 12.20
N SER A 50 -1.21 -5.60 12.38
CA SER A 50 -2.03 -6.79 12.66
C SER A 50 -1.97 -7.80 11.51
N ALA A 51 -2.19 -7.35 10.27
CA ALA A 51 -2.13 -8.19 9.08
C ALA A 51 -0.74 -8.83 8.89
N THR A 52 0.33 -8.04 9.07
CA THR A 52 1.71 -8.54 8.99
C THR A 52 1.97 -9.65 10.00
N PHE A 53 1.50 -9.51 11.24
CA PHE A 53 1.70 -10.53 12.26
C PHE A 53 0.81 -11.75 12.05
N PHE A 54 -0.51 -11.57 12.09
CA PHE A 54 -1.48 -12.67 12.13
C PHE A 54 -1.71 -13.33 10.78
N SER A 55 -1.60 -12.59 9.68
CA SER A 55 -1.93 -13.12 8.34
C SER A 55 -0.70 -13.49 7.51
N LEU A 56 0.51 -13.03 7.88
CA LEU A 56 1.75 -13.31 7.15
C LEU A 56 2.80 -14.02 8.01
N LEU A 57 3.30 -13.38 9.08
CA LEU A 57 4.40 -13.91 9.87
C LEU A 57 4.05 -15.22 10.59
N LEU A 58 2.93 -15.25 11.32
CA LEU A 58 2.53 -16.44 12.07
C LEU A 58 2.28 -17.63 11.12
N PRO A 59 1.48 -17.51 10.03
CA PRO A 59 1.35 -18.58 9.04
C PRO A 59 2.65 -18.99 8.36
N ALA A 60 3.58 -18.05 8.12
CA ALA A 60 4.88 -18.35 7.54
C ALA A 60 5.74 -19.20 8.48
N ILE A 61 5.73 -18.90 9.78
CA ILE A 61 6.44 -19.68 10.80
C ILE A 61 5.85 -21.09 10.91
N GLU A 62 4.53 -21.21 10.97
CA GLU A 62 3.84 -22.50 11.08
C GLU A 62 4.11 -23.42 9.89
N LYS A 63 4.21 -22.86 8.68
CA LYS A 63 4.44 -23.64 7.45
C LYS A 63 5.91 -23.85 7.09
N GLY A 64 6.72 -22.82 7.28
CA GLY A 64 8.10 -22.74 6.78
C GLY A 64 9.16 -22.82 7.87
N GLY A 65 8.77 -22.68 9.14
CA GLY A 65 9.68 -22.53 10.27
C GLY A 65 10.24 -21.11 10.38
N ILE A 66 10.85 -20.84 11.54
CA ILE A 66 11.39 -19.52 11.89
C ILE A 66 12.49 -19.10 10.91
N LEU A 67 13.44 -19.99 10.60
CA LEU A 67 14.58 -19.65 9.74
C LEU A 67 14.14 -19.17 8.35
N LYS A 68 13.26 -19.92 7.66
CA LYS A 68 12.77 -19.52 6.33
C LYS A 68 11.98 -18.21 6.40
N THR A 69 11.19 -18.03 7.46
CA THR A 69 10.41 -16.80 7.66
C THR A 69 11.30 -15.59 7.86
N VAL A 70 12.31 -15.69 8.73
CA VAL A 70 13.27 -14.60 8.98
C VAL A 70 14.07 -14.28 7.73
N THR A 71 14.57 -15.28 7.00
CA THR A 71 15.27 -15.07 5.73
C THR A 71 14.37 -14.36 4.71
N GLY A 72 13.13 -14.82 4.54
CA GLY A 72 12.16 -14.17 3.64
C GLY A 72 11.83 -12.75 4.05
N PHE A 73 11.65 -12.50 5.34
CA PHE A 73 11.40 -11.16 5.90
C PHE A 73 12.57 -10.22 5.62
N ILE A 74 13.81 -10.64 5.90
CA ILE A 74 15.02 -9.84 5.63
C ILE A 74 15.14 -9.53 4.13
N LEU A 75 14.93 -10.53 3.27
CA LEU A 75 14.96 -10.32 1.82
C LEU A 75 13.89 -9.34 1.36
N GLY A 76 12.67 -9.40 1.91
CA GLY A 76 11.60 -8.44 1.65
C GLY A 76 11.96 -7.02 2.09
N VAL A 77 12.50 -6.86 3.30
CA VAL A 77 12.98 -5.57 3.81
C VAL A 77 14.08 -5.00 2.92
N LEU A 78 15.06 -5.81 2.54
CA LEU A 78 16.13 -5.40 1.63
C LEU A 78 15.58 -5.00 0.27
N PHE A 79 14.65 -5.78 -0.29
CA PHE A 79 14.00 -5.48 -1.55
C PHE A 79 13.32 -4.10 -1.55
N VAL A 80 12.47 -3.83 -0.55
CA VAL A 80 11.77 -2.53 -0.45
C VAL A 80 12.77 -1.40 -0.19
N ASN A 81 13.79 -1.62 0.65
CA ASN A 81 14.84 -0.63 0.91
C ASN A 81 15.67 -0.29 -0.34
N TYR A 82 15.97 -1.28 -1.19
CA TYR A 82 16.64 -1.03 -2.46
C TYR A 82 15.72 -0.33 -3.46
N ALA A 83 14.43 -0.69 -3.50
CA ALA A 83 13.45 0.02 -4.33
C ALA A 83 13.36 1.51 -3.95
N ASP A 84 13.29 1.84 -2.65
CA ASP A 84 13.34 3.23 -2.15
C ASP A 84 14.60 3.98 -2.63
N LYS A 85 15.76 3.31 -2.61
CA LYS A 85 17.03 3.95 -2.99
C LYS A 85 17.22 4.14 -4.49
N PHE A 86 16.73 3.22 -5.32
CA PHE A 86 17.04 3.20 -6.75
C PHE A 86 15.92 3.76 -7.63
N ILE A 87 14.70 3.89 -7.11
CA ILE A 87 13.60 4.47 -7.87
C ILE A 87 13.47 5.95 -7.48
N PRO A 88 13.57 6.89 -8.44
CA PRO A 88 13.40 8.31 -8.15
C PRO A 88 11.95 8.55 -7.73
N HIS A 89 11.72 9.09 -6.54
CA HIS A 89 10.38 9.28 -6.03
C HIS A 89 10.30 10.48 -5.08
N LYS A 90 9.08 10.96 -4.81
CA LYS A 90 8.84 12.11 -3.94
C LYS A 90 7.82 11.75 -2.87
N HIS A 91 8.22 11.89 -1.61
CA HIS A 91 7.31 11.83 -0.49
C HIS A 91 6.75 13.21 -0.17
N PHE A 92 5.49 13.27 0.27
CA PHE A 92 4.82 14.52 0.61
C PHE A 92 5.49 15.28 1.77
N VAL A 93 6.05 14.57 2.75
CA VAL A 93 6.68 15.18 3.94
C VAL A 93 8.20 15.24 3.82
N ARG A 94 8.83 14.19 3.29
CA ARG A 94 10.29 14.03 3.27
C ARG A 94 10.98 14.59 2.02
N GLY A 95 10.22 15.02 1.01
CA GLY A 95 10.77 15.54 -0.24
C GLY A 95 11.21 14.45 -1.21
N GLU A 96 12.10 14.80 -2.13
CA GLU A 96 12.60 13.90 -3.18
C GLU A 96 13.67 12.94 -2.65
N LYS A 97 13.63 11.70 -3.13
CA LYS A 97 14.53 10.61 -2.78
C LYS A 97 14.88 9.77 -4.00
N GLY A 98 15.92 8.95 -3.83
CA GLY A 98 16.48 8.14 -4.91
C GLY A 98 17.40 8.95 -5.83
N PRO A 99 17.70 8.45 -7.05
CA PRO A 99 18.54 9.18 -7.99
C PRO A 99 17.90 10.48 -8.46
N VAL A 100 18.72 11.48 -8.79
CA VAL A 100 18.24 12.73 -9.40
C VAL A 100 17.53 12.41 -10.71
N SER A 101 16.36 12.99 -10.91
CA SER A 101 15.52 12.72 -12.07
C SER A 101 14.96 14.01 -12.66
N SER A 102 14.92 14.10 -13.98
CA SER A 102 14.27 15.18 -14.73
C SER A 102 12.77 14.91 -14.95
N LEU A 103 12.23 13.85 -14.36
CA LEU A 103 10.82 13.50 -14.48
C LEU A 103 9.93 14.57 -13.85
N ARG A 104 8.72 14.70 -14.41
CA ARG A 104 7.68 15.57 -13.82
C ARG A 104 7.38 15.07 -12.40
N LYS A 105 7.18 16.00 -11.45
CA LYS A 105 6.83 15.71 -10.04
C LYS A 105 5.70 14.67 -9.91
N LEU A 106 4.74 14.71 -10.82
CA LEU A 106 3.68 13.71 -10.98
C LEU A 106 4.19 12.26 -10.93
N TRP A 107 5.19 11.94 -11.75
CA TRP A 107 5.76 10.59 -11.83
C TRP A 107 6.50 10.19 -10.56
N LEU A 108 7.13 11.16 -9.88
CA LEU A 108 7.81 10.91 -8.61
C LEU A 108 6.81 10.52 -7.50
N PHE A 109 5.60 11.08 -7.51
CA PHE A 109 4.53 10.66 -6.59
C PHE A 109 3.96 9.30 -6.97
N ILE A 110 3.71 9.05 -8.26
CA ILE A 110 3.24 7.74 -8.74
C ILE A 110 4.22 6.64 -8.34
N PHE A 111 5.53 6.87 -8.48
CA PHE A 111 6.53 5.91 -8.03
C PHE A 111 6.55 5.72 -6.52
N ALA A 112 6.41 6.79 -5.74
CA ALA A 112 6.32 6.68 -4.28
C ALA A 112 5.15 5.76 -3.89
N ILE A 113 3.95 6.01 -4.42
CA ILE A 113 2.75 5.22 -4.14
C ILE A 113 2.92 3.77 -4.62
N THR A 114 3.48 3.58 -5.82
CA THR A 114 3.73 2.24 -6.39
C THR A 114 4.63 1.40 -5.49
N ILE A 115 5.70 1.98 -4.94
CA ILE A 115 6.63 1.27 -4.05
C ILE A 115 5.93 0.80 -2.77
N HIS A 116 4.92 1.53 -2.29
CA HIS A 116 4.17 1.18 -1.07
C HIS A 116 3.07 0.15 -1.35
N ASN A 117 2.32 0.32 -2.45
CA ASN A 117 1.22 -0.58 -2.79
C ASN A 117 1.70 -1.92 -3.36
N PHE A 118 2.93 -1.98 -3.89
CA PHE A 118 3.46 -3.22 -4.45
C PHE A 118 3.59 -4.35 -3.39
N PRO A 119 4.23 -4.13 -2.22
CA PRO A 119 4.21 -5.09 -1.11
C PRO A 119 2.83 -5.56 -0.68
N GLU A 120 1.84 -4.66 -0.67
CA GLU A 120 0.46 -4.98 -0.27
C GLU A 120 -0.24 -5.90 -1.26
N GLY A 121 -0.17 -5.56 -2.55
CA GLY A 121 -0.70 -6.39 -3.61
C GLY A 121 -0.06 -7.78 -3.62
N LEU A 122 1.26 -7.84 -3.39
CA LEU A 122 2.02 -9.08 -3.26
C LEU A 122 1.55 -9.89 -2.04
N ALA A 123 1.36 -9.24 -0.89
CA ALA A 123 0.92 -9.89 0.35
C ALA A 123 -0.44 -10.57 0.16
N VAL A 124 -1.42 -9.88 -0.43
CA VAL A 124 -2.74 -10.45 -0.75
C VAL A 124 -2.59 -11.67 -1.68
N GLY A 125 -1.81 -11.54 -2.76
CA GLY A 125 -1.57 -12.64 -3.69
C GLY A 125 -0.95 -13.88 -3.02
N VAL A 126 0.07 -13.70 -2.19
CA VAL A 126 0.72 -14.78 -1.41
C VAL A 126 -0.26 -15.39 -0.41
N GLY A 127 -1.11 -14.58 0.23
CA GLY A 127 -2.14 -15.04 1.16
C GLY A 127 -3.09 -16.07 0.54
N PHE A 128 -3.49 -15.88 -0.73
CA PHE A 128 -4.28 -16.87 -1.47
C PHE A 128 -3.44 -18.03 -2.02
N GLY A 129 -2.18 -17.78 -2.40
CA GLY A 129 -1.25 -18.80 -2.90
C GLY A 129 -1.01 -19.94 -1.90
N GLY A 130 -1.14 -19.68 -0.61
CA GLY A 130 -1.01 -20.67 0.46
C GLY A 130 -2.18 -21.66 0.60
N GLY A 131 -3.22 -21.57 -0.24
CA GLY A 131 -4.37 -22.50 -0.25
C GLY A 131 -5.46 -22.24 0.80
N HIS A 132 -5.27 -21.25 1.69
CA HIS A 132 -6.24 -20.90 2.73
C HIS A 132 -7.05 -19.66 2.34
N ILE A 133 -8.16 -19.88 1.64
CA ILE A 133 -9.03 -18.79 1.16
C ILE A 133 -9.48 -17.87 2.31
N LYS A 134 -9.81 -18.42 3.49
CA LYS A 134 -10.22 -17.60 4.65
C LYS A 134 -9.13 -16.61 5.09
N ALA A 135 -7.89 -17.07 5.20
CA ALA A 135 -6.76 -16.22 5.59
C ALA A 135 -6.45 -15.17 4.52
N GLY A 136 -6.42 -15.58 3.24
CA GLY A 136 -6.23 -14.64 2.12
C GLY A 136 -7.34 -13.59 2.04
N THR A 137 -8.58 -13.98 2.31
CA THR A 137 -9.74 -13.05 2.33
C THR A 137 -9.63 -12.07 3.49
N ALA A 138 -9.28 -12.53 4.69
CA ALA A 138 -9.08 -11.65 5.84
C ALA A 138 -7.95 -10.63 5.58
N LEU A 139 -6.84 -11.07 4.97
CA LEU A 139 -5.75 -10.19 4.56
C LEU A 139 -6.21 -9.17 3.51
N ALA A 140 -6.90 -9.61 2.47
CA ALA A 140 -7.42 -8.72 1.41
C ALA A 140 -8.38 -7.66 1.97
N ILE A 141 -9.27 -8.03 2.89
CA ILE A 141 -10.17 -7.10 3.56
C ILE A 141 -9.37 -6.11 4.42
N GLY A 142 -8.40 -6.57 5.19
CA GLY A 142 -7.53 -5.71 5.99
C GLY A 142 -6.81 -4.67 5.13
N ILE A 143 -6.15 -5.12 4.06
CA ILE A 143 -5.47 -4.23 3.11
C ILE A 143 -6.46 -3.28 2.41
N GLY A 144 -7.63 -3.76 1.98
CA GLY A 144 -8.64 -2.88 1.40
C GLY A 144 -9.13 -1.80 2.37
N LEU A 145 -9.36 -2.15 3.64
CA LEU A 145 -9.84 -1.23 4.67
C LEU A 145 -8.83 -0.12 4.99
N GLN A 146 -7.55 -0.43 4.99
CA GLN A 146 -6.49 0.55 5.25
C GLN A 146 -6.13 1.38 4.00
N ASN A 147 -6.38 0.83 2.80
CA ASN A 147 -6.16 1.55 1.56
C ASN A 147 -7.09 2.75 1.36
N ILE A 148 -8.33 2.69 1.87
CA ILE A 148 -9.26 3.84 1.83
C ILE A 148 -8.67 5.07 2.56
N PRO A 149 -8.28 5.00 3.85
CA PRO A 149 -7.66 6.13 4.51
C PRO A 149 -6.30 6.51 3.92
N GLU A 150 -5.53 5.58 3.38
CA GLU A 150 -4.28 5.88 2.68
C GLU A 150 -4.50 6.71 1.41
N GLY A 151 -5.42 6.30 0.54
CA GLY A 151 -5.70 7.01 -0.71
C GLY A 151 -6.17 8.44 -0.47
N LEU A 152 -6.93 8.66 0.61
CA LEU A 152 -7.25 10.00 1.09
C LEU A 152 -5.99 10.79 1.47
N ALA A 153 -5.12 10.18 2.27
CA ALA A 153 -3.91 10.80 2.80
C ALA A 153 -2.85 11.08 1.73
N VAL A 154 -2.83 10.29 0.65
CA VAL A 154 -1.98 10.48 -0.53
C VAL A 154 -2.53 11.58 -1.44
N SER A 155 -3.85 11.66 -1.60
CA SER A 155 -4.48 12.62 -2.53
C SER A 155 -4.57 14.05 -1.97
N PHE A 156 -4.76 14.21 -0.65
CA PHE A 156 -4.96 15.54 -0.05
C PHE A 156 -3.73 16.46 -0.12
N PRO A 157 -2.49 16.00 0.12
CA PRO A 157 -1.29 16.82 -0.03
C PRO A 157 -1.09 17.35 -1.45
N LEU A 158 -1.54 16.63 -2.50
CA LEU A 158 -1.49 17.11 -3.88
C LEU A 158 -2.30 18.39 -4.06
N LEU A 159 -3.44 18.54 -3.38
CA LEU A 159 -4.19 19.80 -3.37
C LEU A 159 -3.38 20.94 -2.73
N ARG A 160 -2.58 20.64 -1.70
CA ARG A 160 -1.72 21.64 -1.03
C ARG A 160 -0.53 22.06 -1.89
N GLU A 161 -0.01 21.14 -2.70
CA GLU A 161 1.01 21.38 -3.74
C GLU A 161 0.45 22.13 -4.97
N GLY A 162 -0.84 22.50 -4.97
CA GLY A 162 -1.47 23.31 -6.01
C GLY A 162 -2.10 22.51 -7.15
N TYR A 163 -2.19 21.18 -7.06
CA TYR A 163 -2.89 20.38 -8.07
C TYR A 163 -4.40 20.63 -8.02
N LYS A 164 -5.04 20.62 -9.19
CA LYS A 164 -6.51 20.59 -9.31
C LYS A 164 -7.04 19.25 -8.77
N ARG A 165 -8.32 19.23 -8.36
CA ARG A 165 -8.97 18.07 -7.75
C ARG A 165 -8.90 16.80 -8.59
N PHE A 166 -9.17 16.89 -9.88
CA PHE A 166 -9.21 15.72 -10.75
C PHE A 166 -7.83 15.08 -10.94
N PRO A 167 -6.74 15.84 -11.22
CA PRO A 167 -5.38 15.30 -11.13
C PRO A 167 -5.05 14.70 -9.76
N ALA A 168 -5.41 15.36 -8.66
CA ALA A 168 -5.14 14.83 -7.31
C ALA A 168 -5.82 13.47 -7.08
N PHE A 169 -7.08 13.33 -7.54
CA PHE A 169 -7.83 12.08 -7.53
C PHE A 169 -7.24 11.00 -8.46
N LEU A 170 -6.73 11.37 -9.64
CA LEU A 170 -6.15 10.38 -10.57
C LEU A 170 -4.79 9.84 -10.12
N ILE A 171 -4.08 10.59 -9.27
CA ILE A 171 -2.74 10.23 -8.80
C ILE A 171 -2.80 9.35 -7.57
N GLY A 172 -3.67 9.70 -6.62
CA GLY A 172 -3.90 8.90 -5.42
C GLY A 172 -4.86 7.74 -5.68
#